data_AF-A0A4Q1AB79-F1
#
_entry.id   AF-A0A4Q1AB79-F1
#
_cell.length_a   1.000
_cell.length_b   1.000
_cell.length_c   1.000
_cell.angle_alpha   90.00
_cell.angle_beta   90.00
_cell.angle_gamma   90.00
#
_symmetry.space_group_name_H-M   'P 1'
#
loop_
_entity.id
_entity.type
_entity.pdbx_description
1 polymer ?
#
loop_
_entity_poly.entity_id
_entity_poly.type
_entity_poly.pdbx_seq_one_letter_code
_entity_poly.pdbx_strand_id
1 'polypeptide(L)' 'MPLNIKIRIVLELLEGDARINQIASKHNITVKSIQNWKKQFLENAFLAFDVAGATKTYKDEIEELKADRSQA' A
#
# COMPACT_ATOMS: atom_id res chain seq x y z
N MET A 1 5.49 -14.83 11.44
CA MET A 1 4.18 -14.69 10.76
C MET A 1 4.39 -14.31 9.30
N PRO A 2 3.82 -15.07 8.35
CA PRO A 2 3.84 -14.78 6.91
C PRO A 2 3.32 -13.38 6.53
N LEU A 3 3.83 -12.81 5.43
CA LEU A 3 3.49 -11.46 4.97
C LEU A 3 2.00 -11.30 4.65
N ASN A 4 1.41 -12.26 3.94
CA ASN A 4 -0.01 -12.26 3.60
C ASN A 4 -0.91 -12.24 4.85
N ILE A 5 -0.49 -12.89 5.94
CA ILE A 5 -1.23 -12.87 7.20
C ILE A 5 -1.11 -11.50 7.87
N LYS A 6 0.09 -10.90 7.90
CA LYS A 6 0.28 -9.53 8.42
C LYS A 6 -0.58 -8.52 7.66
N ILE A 7 -0.64 -8.64 6.33
CA ILE A 7 -1.46 -7.75 5.48
C ILE A 7 -2.94 -7.91 5.83
N ARG A 8 -3.48 -9.14 5.90
CA ARG A 8 -4.88 -9.36 6.27
C ARG A 8 -5.23 -8.74 7.63
N ILE A 9 -4.35 -8.88 8.62
CA ILE A 9 -4.55 -8.29 9.95
C ILE A 9 -4.56 -6.76 9.90
N VAL A 10 -3.68 -6.16 9.10
CA VAL A 10 -3.65 -4.70 8.91
C VAL A 10 -4.91 -4.22 8.19
N LEU A 11 -5.39 -4.96 7.18
CA LEU A 11 -6.64 -4.64 6.48
C LEU A 11 -7.85 -4.72 7.42
N GLU A 12 -7.98 -5.79 8.21
CA GLU A 12 -9.04 -5.93 9.23
C GLU A 12 -9.02 -4.75 10.23
N LEU A 13 -7.83 -4.28 10.62
CA LEU A 13 -7.70 -3.10 11.47
C LEU A 13 -8.15 -1.80 10.76
N LEU A 14 -7.91 -1.66 9.46
CA LEU A 14 -8.26 -0.46 8.68
C LEU A 14 -9.75 -0.42 8.29
N GLU A 15 -10.37 -1.59 8.10
CA GLU A 15 -11.82 -1.72 7.87
C GLU A 15 -12.64 -1.22 9.08
N GLY A 16 -12.08 -1.35 10.29
CA GLY A 16 -12.63 -0.73 11.50
C GLY A 16 -13.67 -1.56 12.24
N ASP A 17 -13.96 -2.78 11.78
CA ASP A 17 -14.92 -3.70 12.39
C ASP A 17 -14.51 -4.18 13.79
N ALA A 18 -13.21 -4.22 14.07
CA ALA A 18 -12.66 -4.63 15.35
C ALA A 18 -11.63 -3.63 15.89
N ARG A 19 -11.63 -3.42 17.20
CA ARG A 19 -10.61 -2.60 17.85
C ARG A 19 -9.26 -3.32 17.84
N ILE A 20 -8.17 -2.56 17.81
CA ILE A 20 -6.80 -3.10 17.79
C ILE A 20 -6.51 -4.09 18.94
N ASN A 21 -7.12 -3.88 20.11
CA ASN A 21 -6.99 -4.79 21.25
C ASN A 21 -7.70 -6.13 21.01
N GLN A 22 -8.84 -6.14 20.32
CA GLN A 22 -9.58 -7.36 19.98
C GLN A 22 -8.82 -8.17 18.93
N ILE A 23 -8.26 -7.49 17.92
CA ILE A 23 -7.42 -8.11 16.88
C ILE A 23 -6.14 -8.70 17.51
N ALA A 24 -5.50 -7.96 18.41
CA ALA A 24 -4.36 -8.43 19.20
C ALA A 24 -4.68 -9.71 19.96
N SER A 25 -5.80 -9.76 20.69
CA SER A 25 -6.24 -10.96 21.40
C SER A 25 -6.59 -12.12 20.47
N LYS A 26 -7.36 -11.87 19.40
CA LYS A 26 -7.82 -12.88 18.42
C LYS A 26 -6.65 -13.62 17.75
N HIS A 27 -5.59 -12.89 17.40
CA HIS A 27 -4.45 -13.47 16.71
C HIS A 27 -3.26 -13.81 17.62
N ASN A 28 -3.41 -13.57 18.94
CA ASN A 28 -2.34 -13.72 19.94
C ASN A 28 -1.08 -12.90 19.59
N ILE A 29 -1.28 -11.61 19.28
CA ILE A 29 -0.25 -10.68 18.82
C ILE A 29 -0.27 -9.45 19.73
N THR A 30 0.89 -8.83 19.95
CA THR A 30 0.93 -7.55 20.67
C THR A 30 0.37 -6.40 19.83
N VAL A 31 -0.33 -5.46 20.48
CA VAL A 31 -0.82 -4.22 19.85
C VAL A 31 0.31 -3.46 19.13
N LYS A 32 1.50 -3.41 19.74
CA LYS A 32 2.69 -2.76 19.18
C LYS A 32 3.10 -3.37 17.84
N SER A 33 3.03 -4.71 17.70
CA SER A 33 3.36 -5.38 16.43
C SER A 33 2.38 -4.98 15.33
N ILE A 34 1.07 -4.93 15.63
CA ILE A 34 0.04 -4.52 14.67
C ILE A 34 0.23 -3.06 14.25
N GLN A 35 0.54 -2.16 15.19
CA GLN A 35 0.85 -0.76 14.89
C GLN A 35 2.07 -0.63 13.96
N ASN A 36 3.12 -1.41 14.21
CA ASN A 36 4.32 -1.40 13.37
C ASN A 36 4.03 -1.90 11.95
N TRP A 37 3.21 -2.95 11.80
CA TRP A 37 2.81 -3.45 10.48
C TRP A 37 1.89 -2.46 9.76
N LYS A 38 0.97 -1.79 10.46
CA LYS A 38 0.16 -0.71 9.89
C LYS A 38 1.05 0.39 9.32
N LYS A 39 2.07 0.82 10.07
CA LYS A 39 3.03 1.83 9.62
C LYS A 39 3.74 1.38 8.33
N GLN A 40 4.34 0.18 8.34
CA GLN A 40 5.03 -0.37 7.17
C GLN A 40 4.10 -0.53 5.96
N PHE A 41 2.86 -0.96 6.18
CA PHE A 41 1.87 -1.11 5.12
C PHE A 41 1.56 0.24 4.45
N LEU A 42 1.29 1.28 5.24
CA LEU A 42 0.97 2.60 4.72
C LEU A 42 2.17 3.25 4.01
N GLU A 43 3.37 3.12 4.56
CA GLU A 43 4.60 3.60 3.90
C GLU A 43 4.81 2.92 2.53
N ASN A 44 4.65 1.60 2.48
CA ASN A 44 4.79 0.85 1.22
C ASN A 44 3.66 1.16 0.22
N ALA A 45 2.42 1.31 0.70
CA ALA A 45 1.30 1.69 -0.14
C ALA A 45 1.52 3.07 -0.76
N PHE A 46 1.93 4.04 0.06
CA PHE A 46 2.25 5.40 -0.40
C PHE A 46 3.32 5.39 -1.51
N LEU A 47 4.45 4.69 -1.28
CA LEU A 47 5.51 4.56 -2.28
C LEU A 47 5.01 3.89 -3.57
N ALA A 48 4.18 2.85 -3.47
CA ALA A 48 3.63 2.17 -4.64
C ALA A 48 2.72 3.08 -5.48
N PHE A 49 1.89 3.91 -4.83
CA PHE A 49 1.03 4.87 -5.52
C PHE A 49 1.83 6.01 -6.17
N ASP A 50 2.87 6.50 -5.49
CA ASP A 50 3.75 7.56 -6.01
C ASP A 50 4.55 7.08 -7.23
N VAL A 51 5.15 5.89 -7.15
CA VAL A 51 5.89 5.26 -8.27
C VAL A 51 4.95 4.97 -9.46
N ALA A 52 3.74 4.49 -9.21
CA ALA A 52 2.76 4.24 -10.27
C ALA A 52 2.33 5.54 -10.98
N GLY A 53 2.14 6.62 -10.22
CA GLY A 53 1.87 7.95 -10.76
C GLY A 53 3.01 8.45 -11.64
N ALA A 54 4.24 8.45 -11.11
CA ALA A 54 5.43 8.89 -11.85
C ALA A 54 5.64 8.07 -13.14
N THR A 55 5.51 6.75 -13.07
CA THR A 55 5.68 5.86 -14.23
C THR A 55 4.62 6.12 -15.30
N LYS A 56 3.38 6.43 -14.91
CA LYS A 56 2.32 6.77 -15.84
C LYS A 56 2.61 8.09 -16.54
N THR A 57 2.94 9.15 -15.79
CA THR A 57 3.27 10.46 -16.35
C THR A 57 4.42 10.38 -17.36
N TYR A 58 5.50 9.66 -17.04
CA TYR A 58 6.62 9.52 -17.98
C TYR A 58 6.26 8.73 -19.24
N LYS A 59 5.37 7.74 -19.14
CA LYS A 59 4.90 7.00 -20.32
C LYS A 59 4.03 7.88 -21.21
N ASP A 60 3.10 8.62 -20.62
CA ASP A 60 2.20 9.53 -21.32
C ASP A 60 3.02 10.63 -22.05
N GLU A 61 4.02 11.25 -21.39
CA GLU A 61 4.94 12.20 -22.03
C GLU A 61 5.74 11.59 -23.19
N ILE A 62 6.22 10.35 -23.05
CA ILE A 62 6.96 9.67 -24.12
C ILE A 62 6.05 9.37 -25.32
N GLU A 63 4.79 9.02 -25.10
CA GLU A 63 3.84 8.76 -26.18
C GLU A 63 3.43 10.05 -26.90
N GLU A 64 3.17 11.14 -26.17
CA GLU A 64 2.87 12.46 -26.74
C GLU A 64 4.04 12.98 -27.60
N LEU A 65 5.27 12.94 -27.07
CA LEU A 65 6.48 13.34 -27.81
C LEU A 65 6.73 12.49 -29.07
N LYS A 66 6.32 11.21 -29.07
CA LYS A 66 6.43 10.33 -30.25
C LYS A 66 5.33 10.61 -31.27
N ALA A 67 4.11 10.89 -30.81
CA ALA A 67 3.00 11.26 -31.68
C ALA A 67 3.32 12.56 -32.44
N ASP A 68 3.81 13.58 -31.73
CA ASP A 68 4.22 14.86 -32.32
C ASP A 68 5.35 14.71 -33.35
N ARG A 69 6.34 13.85 -33.07
CA ARG A 69 7.45 13.57 -34.00
C ARG A 69 7.05 12.77 -35.25
N SER A 70 5.87 12.14 -35.27
CA SER A 70 5.38 11.37 -36.41
C SER A 70 4.50 12.16 -37.38
N GLN A 71 4.17 13.42 -37.05
CA GLN A 71 3.40 14.32 -37.91
C GLN A 71 4.25 15.40 -38.60
N ALA A 72 5.58 15.30 -38.56
CA ALA A 72 6.53 16.20 -39.23
C ALA A 72 7.32 15.52 -40.35
#